data_AF-A0A8J3CDE6-F1
#
_entry.id   AF-A0A8J3CDE6-F1
#
_cell.length_a   1.000
_cell.length_b   1.000
_cell.length_c   1.000
_cell.angle_alpha   90.00
_cell.angle_beta   90.00
_cell.angle_gamma   90.00
#
_symmetry.space_group_name_H-M   'P 1'
#
loop_
_entity.id
_entity.type
_entity.pdbx_description
1 polymer ?
#
loop_
_entity_poly.entity_id
_entity_poly.type
_entity_poly.pdbx_seq_one_letter_code
_entity_poly.pdbx_strand_id
1 'polypeptide(L)'
;MTNDLLSLSTEEFIGNIEAVARSRFDCGIYPQQNLPAQDWAILVKAGVLLPALPKEFGGRDSHVDICRVVECLAEWNLPLGMYTKTITAVALRPVVLWAGAEAKREMLPSFASGEPMICGFATTEPGCGSAMSSMRTTYEEVEGLPDP
;
A
#
# COMPACT_ATOMS: atom_id res chain seq x y z
N MET A 1 -2.15 -10.88 -16.06
CA MET A 1 -3.33 -10.11 -15.59
C MET A 1 -2.97 -8.70 -15.13
N THR A 2 -1.78 -8.43 -14.59
CA THR A 2 -1.33 -7.05 -14.22
C THR A 2 -0.97 -6.15 -15.41
N ASN A 3 -0.46 -6.71 -16.52
CA ASN A 3 -0.05 -5.91 -17.69
C ASN A 3 -1.17 -5.03 -18.29
N ASP A 4 -2.43 -5.49 -18.24
CA ASP A 4 -3.54 -4.73 -18.81
C ASP A 4 -3.79 -3.44 -18.00
N LEU A 5 -3.65 -3.51 -16.67
CA LEU A 5 -3.86 -2.36 -15.76
C LEU A 5 -2.78 -1.28 -15.88
N LEU A 6 -1.57 -1.63 -16.32
CA LEU A 6 -0.46 -0.68 -16.44
C LEU A 6 -0.60 0.25 -17.65
N SER A 7 -1.34 -0.20 -18.67
CA SER A 7 -1.57 0.55 -19.89
C SER A 7 -2.76 1.52 -19.83
N LEU A 8 -3.62 1.37 -18.82
CA LEU A 8 -4.83 2.19 -18.66
C LEU A 8 -4.52 3.65 -18.35
N SER A 9 -5.36 4.54 -18.85
CA SER A 9 -5.44 5.92 -18.36
C SER A 9 -5.78 5.94 -16.86
N THR A 10 -5.51 7.06 -16.19
CA THR A 10 -5.88 7.22 -14.77
C THR A 10 -7.38 7.03 -14.58
N GLU A 11 -8.23 7.60 -15.44
CA GLU A 11 -9.69 7.47 -15.35
C GLU A 11 -10.15 6.01 -15.46
N GLU A 12 -9.66 5.25 -16.45
CA GLU A 12 -10.02 3.84 -16.63
C GLU A 12 -9.52 2.98 -15.46
N PHE A 13 -8.30 3.24 -15.00
CA PHE A 13 -7.70 2.54 -13.88
C PHE A 13 -8.50 2.74 -12.58
N ILE A 14 -8.89 3.99 -12.28
CA ILE A 14 -9.70 4.32 -11.12
C ILE A 14 -11.12 3.77 -11.26
N GLY A 15 -11.73 3.84 -12.45
CA GLY A 15 -13.05 3.28 -12.70
C GLY A 15 -13.15 1.77 -12.42
N ASN A 16 -12.08 1.01 -12.69
CA ASN A 16 -12.00 -0.40 -12.34
C ASN A 16 -12.00 -0.63 -10.82
N ILE A 17 -11.26 0.19 -10.07
CA ILE A 17 -11.21 0.13 -8.60
C ILE A 17 -12.55 0.55 -8.00
N GLU A 18 -13.17 1.59 -8.55
CA GLU A 18 -14.49 2.07 -8.13
C GLU A 18 -15.57 1.00 -8.31
N ALA A 19 -15.57 0.30 -9.44
CA ALA A 19 -16.53 -0.78 -9.69
C ALA A 19 -16.42 -1.89 -8.62
N VAL A 20 -15.21 -2.24 -8.21
CA VAL A 20 -14.95 -3.19 -7.12
C VAL A 20 -15.42 -2.62 -5.78
N ALA A 21 -15.06 -1.37 -5.47
CA ALA A 21 -15.44 -0.69 -4.24
C ALA A 21 -16.97 -0.63 -4.06
N ARG A 22 -17.69 -0.15 -5.09
CA ARG A 22 -19.15 -0.07 -5.10
C ARG A 22 -19.84 -1.43 -4.95
N SER A 23 -19.33 -2.46 -5.64
CA SER A 23 -20.01 -3.76 -5.65
C SER A 23 -19.88 -4.56 -4.36
N ARG A 24 -18.83 -4.32 -3.56
CA ARG A 24 -18.48 -5.15 -2.41
C ARG A 24 -18.23 -4.39 -1.13
N PHE A 25 -17.65 -3.20 -1.20
CA PHE A 25 -17.05 -2.51 -0.07
C PHE A 25 -17.84 -1.30 0.42
N ASP A 26 -18.98 -0.98 -0.19
CA ASP A 26 -19.89 0.08 0.27
C ASP A 26 -20.16 -0.04 1.78
N CYS A 27 -19.91 1.05 2.52
CA CYS A 27 -19.98 1.08 3.97
C CYS A 27 -21.40 0.88 4.54
N GLY A 28 -22.45 1.05 3.73
CA GLY A 28 -23.82 0.75 4.10
C GLY A 28 -24.13 -0.75 4.15
N ILE A 29 -23.31 -1.60 3.50
CA ILE A 29 -23.52 -3.06 3.45
C ILE A 29 -22.35 -3.85 4.02
N TYR A 30 -21.13 -3.30 3.97
CA TYR A 30 -19.93 -4.03 4.38
C TYR A 30 -19.84 -4.12 5.92
N PRO A 31 -19.53 -5.30 6.49
CA PRO A 31 -19.49 -5.48 7.93
C PRO A 31 -18.40 -4.65 8.59
N GLN A 32 -18.71 -4.09 9.76
CA GLN A 32 -17.77 -3.33 10.59
C GLN A 32 -16.82 -4.28 11.33
N GLN A 33 -15.80 -4.74 10.62
CA GLN A 33 -14.80 -5.69 11.10
C GLN A 33 -13.43 -5.40 10.49
N ASN A 34 -12.40 -6.10 10.98
CA ASN A 34 -11.09 -6.09 10.33
C ASN A 34 -11.20 -6.58 8.89
N LEU A 35 -10.49 -5.92 7.97
CA LEU A 35 -10.45 -6.30 6.56
C LEU A 35 -9.90 -7.73 6.42
N PRO A 36 -10.69 -8.71 5.94
CA PRO A 36 -10.21 -10.07 5.73
C PRO A 36 -9.15 -10.12 4.62
N ALA A 37 -8.18 -11.03 4.74
CA ALA A 37 -7.10 -11.17 3.75
C ALA A 37 -7.61 -11.41 2.33
N GLN A 38 -8.70 -12.18 2.17
CA GLN A 38 -9.35 -12.43 0.87
C GLN A 38 -9.92 -11.16 0.24
N ASP A 39 -10.41 -10.22 1.06
CA ASP A 39 -10.98 -8.97 0.59
C ASP A 39 -9.88 -7.99 0.19
N TRP A 40 -8.79 -7.97 0.95
CA TRP A 40 -7.58 -7.26 0.54
C TRP A 40 -7.03 -7.79 -0.79
N ALA A 41 -7.02 -9.12 -0.99
CA ALA A 41 -6.59 -9.72 -2.24
C ALA A 41 -7.43 -9.29 -3.45
N ILE A 42 -8.73 -9.04 -3.28
CA ILE A 42 -9.59 -8.51 -4.35
C ILE A 42 -9.12 -7.11 -4.77
N LEU A 43 -8.83 -6.24 -3.80
CA LEU A 43 -8.36 -4.88 -4.06
C LEU A 43 -6.96 -4.86 -4.67
N VAL A 44 -6.05 -5.70 -4.19
CA VAL A 44 -4.72 -5.83 -4.78
C VAL A 44 -4.80 -6.28 -6.23
N LYS A 45 -5.67 -7.26 -6.56
CA LYS A 45 -5.93 -7.66 -7.94
C LYS A 45 -6.55 -6.55 -8.80
N ALA A 46 -7.34 -5.66 -8.20
CA ALA A 46 -7.85 -4.45 -8.86
C ALA A 46 -6.77 -3.38 -9.10
N GLY A 47 -5.58 -3.55 -8.52
CA GLY A 47 -4.40 -2.74 -8.80
C GLY A 47 -4.07 -1.68 -7.75
N VAL A 48 -4.73 -1.66 -6.58
CA VAL A 48 -4.58 -0.56 -5.59
C VAL A 48 -3.15 -0.29 -5.12
N LEU A 49 -2.23 -1.27 -5.26
CA LEU A 49 -0.81 -1.13 -4.93
C LEU A 49 0.06 -0.59 -6.06
N LEU A 50 -0.36 -0.79 -7.32
CA LEU A 50 0.43 -0.47 -8.51
C LEU A 50 0.86 1.01 -8.60
N PRO A 51 0.03 2.00 -8.19
CA PRO A 51 0.42 3.41 -8.20
C PRO A 51 1.68 3.74 -7.40
N ALA A 52 1.94 3.02 -6.31
CA ALA A 52 3.08 3.26 -5.44
C ALA A 52 4.36 2.57 -5.91
N LEU A 53 4.26 1.61 -6.82
CA LEU A 53 5.39 0.82 -7.30
C LEU A 53 6.07 1.48 -8.52
N PRO A 54 7.41 1.45 -8.62
CA PRO A 54 8.12 1.90 -9.82
C PRO A 54 7.77 1.05 -11.05
N LYS A 55 7.87 1.65 -12.23
CA LYS A 55 7.60 0.96 -13.51
C LYS A 55 8.50 -0.26 -13.74
N GLU A 56 9.77 -0.18 -13.34
CA GLU A 56 10.74 -1.29 -13.46
C GLU A 56 10.37 -2.52 -12.61
N PHE A 57 9.55 -2.33 -11.58
CA PHE A 57 8.98 -3.40 -10.77
C PHE A 57 7.53 -3.73 -11.17
N GLY A 58 7.05 -3.28 -12.34
CA GLY A 58 5.69 -3.56 -12.80
C GLY A 58 4.61 -2.69 -12.13
N GLY A 59 4.98 -1.50 -11.65
CA GLY A 59 4.06 -0.50 -11.13
C GLY A 59 3.70 0.61 -12.12
N ARG A 60 2.84 1.54 -11.67
CA ARG A 60 2.41 2.72 -12.44
C ARG A 60 3.24 3.97 -12.12
N ASP A 61 3.94 3.99 -10.99
CA ASP A 61 4.77 5.10 -10.51
C ASP A 61 4.08 6.48 -10.63
N SER A 62 2.90 6.60 -10.02
CA SER A 62 2.04 7.78 -10.16
C SER A 62 1.50 8.22 -8.80
N HIS A 63 1.98 9.38 -8.33
CA HIS A 63 1.45 9.97 -7.10
C HIS A 63 0.01 10.44 -7.24
N VAL A 64 -0.38 10.91 -8.44
CA VAL A 64 -1.77 11.26 -8.74
C VAL A 64 -2.66 10.04 -8.59
N ASP A 65 -2.27 8.90 -9.16
CA ASP A 65 -3.05 7.66 -9.05
C ASP A 65 -3.15 7.20 -7.58
N ILE A 66 -2.10 7.35 -6.76
CA ILE A 66 -2.18 7.07 -5.32
C ILE A 66 -3.30 7.90 -4.69
N CYS A 67 -3.31 9.22 -4.92
CA CYS A 67 -4.34 10.10 -4.35
C CYS A 67 -5.74 9.73 -4.83
N ARG A 68 -5.89 9.46 -6.14
CA ARG A 68 -7.18 9.12 -6.76
C ARG A 68 -7.73 7.78 -6.26
N VAL A 69 -6.86 6.78 -6.04
CA VAL A 69 -7.27 5.50 -5.43
C VAL A 69 -7.79 5.70 -4.02
N VAL A 70 -7.08 6.49 -3.19
CA VAL A 70 -7.49 6.76 -1.81
C VAL A 70 -8.82 7.52 -1.76
N GLU A 71 -8.98 8.54 -2.59
CA GLU A 71 -10.21 9.33 -2.72
C GLU A 71 -11.39 8.43 -3.13
N CYS A 72 -11.23 7.65 -4.20
CA CYS A 72 -12.24 6.71 -4.70
C CYS A 72 -12.66 5.69 -3.64
N LEU A 73 -11.72 5.03 -2.97
CA LEU A 73 -12.04 4.05 -1.94
C LEU A 73 -12.72 4.70 -0.73
N ALA A 74 -12.28 5.90 -0.33
CA ALA A 74 -12.84 6.59 0.83
C ALA A 74 -14.28 7.08 0.61
N GLU A 75 -14.68 7.36 -0.64
CA GLU A 75 -16.06 7.69 -1.00
C GLU A 75 -17.04 6.55 -0.65
N TRP A 76 -16.63 5.31 -0.91
CA TRP A 76 -17.45 4.12 -0.60
C TRP A 76 -17.24 3.61 0.82
N ASN A 77 -16.01 3.70 1.34
CA ASN A 77 -15.63 3.18 2.65
C ASN A 77 -14.35 3.86 3.18
N LEU A 78 -14.52 4.86 4.04
CA LEU A 78 -13.41 5.63 4.61
C LEU A 78 -12.31 4.76 5.26
N PRO A 79 -12.61 3.79 6.16
CA PRO A 79 -11.61 2.88 6.69
C PRO A 79 -10.78 2.17 5.61
N LEU A 80 -11.40 1.77 4.50
CA LEU A 80 -10.71 1.09 3.40
C LEU A 80 -9.75 2.02 2.64
N GLY A 81 -10.19 3.26 2.39
CA GLY A 81 -9.33 4.31 1.82
C GLY A 81 -8.12 4.58 2.72
N MET A 82 -8.33 4.67 4.04
CA MET A 82 -7.25 4.88 5.02
C MET A 82 -6.29 3.68 5.14
N TYR A 83 -6.80 2.46 5.05
CA TYR A 83 -6.00 1.24 5.02
C TYR A 83 -5.07 1.24 3.79
N THR A 84 -5.65 1.49 2.61
CA THR A 84 -4.90 1.55 1.34
C THR A 84 -3.88 2.69 1.35
N LYS A 85 -4.25 3.87 1.86
CA LYS A 85 -3.35 5.02 2.03
C LYS A 85 -2.15 4.69 2.92
N THR A 86 -2.36 3.93 3.98
CA THR A 86 -1.29 3.56 4.91
C THR A 86 -0.27 2.65 4.23
N ILE A 87 -0.73 1.61 3.54
CA ILE A 87 0.15 0.69 2.83
C ILE A 87 0.89 1.41 1.70
N THR A 88 0.19 2.22 0.90
CA THR A 88 0.77 2.85 -0.29
C THR A 88 1.58 4.12 0.05
N ALA A 89 0.89 5.19 0.42
CA ALA A 89 1.48 6.51 0.58
C ALA A 89 2.37 6.65 1.81
N VAL A 90 2.10 5.89 2.88
CA VAL A 90 2.82 6.03 4.16
C VAL A 90 3.95 5.01 4.29
N ALA A 91 3.71 3.73 3.95
CA ALA A 91 4.70 2.67 4.17
C ALA A 91 5.53 2.37 2.91
N LEU A 92 4.90 2.03 1.79
CA LEU A 92 5.61 1.59 0.59
C LEU A 92 6.32 2.73 -0.14
N ARG A 93 5.72 3.92 -0.20
CA ARG A 93 6.29 5.07 -0.93
C ARG A 93 7.66 5.50 -0.38
N PRO A 94 7.87 5.62 0.95
CA PRO A 94 9.21 5.85 1.51
C PRO A 94 10.27 4.84 1.07
N VAL A 95 9.94 3.54 1.03
CA VAL A 95 10.86 2.50 0.56
C VAL A 95 11.25 2.77 -0.90
N VAL A 96 10.26 3.06 -1.75
CA VAL A 96 10.47 3.36 -3.17
C VAL A 96 11.36 4.59 -3.36
N LEU A 97 11.17 5.64 -2.55
CA LEU A 97 11.93 6.88 -2.68
C LEU A 97 13.35 6.78 -2.09
N TRP A 98 13.53 6.11 -0.96
CA TRP A 98 14.72 6.29 -0.13
C TRP A 98 15.50 5.02 0.22
N ALA A 99 14.94 3.83 0.00
CA ALA A 99 15.68 2.59 0.29
C ALA A 99 16.84 2.38 -0.70
N GLY A 100 17.85 1.61 -0.25
CA GLY A 100 18.94 1.14 -1.11
C GLY A 100 18.45 0.18 -2.20
N ALA A 101 19.26 -0.01 -3.24
CA ALA A 101 18.89 -0.85 -4.39
C ALA A 101 18.68 -2.33 -4.01
N GLU A 102 19.40 -2.83 -3.01
CA GLU A 102 19.26 -4.19 -2.51
C GLU A 102 17.89 -4.41 -1.85
N ALA A 103 17.54 -3.61 -0.85
CA ALA A 103 16.23 -3.68 -0.20
C ALA A 103 15.05 -3.50 -1.19
N LYS A 104 15.20 -2.65 -2.20
CA LYS A 104 14.18 -2.50 -3.27
C LYS A 104 14.03 -3.78 -4.09
N ARG A 105 15.13 -4.40 -4.50
CA ARG A 105 15.12 -5.65 -5.27
C ARG A 105 14.55 -6.83 -4.48
N GLU A 106 14.76 -6.85 -3.18
CA GLU A 106 14.21 -7.87 -2.29
C GLU A 106 12.71 -7.66 -2.06
N MET A 107 12.30 -6.44 -1.69
CA MET A 107 10.94 -6.19 -1.20
C MET A 107 9.92 -5.94 -2.32
N LEU A 108 10.24 -5.11 -3.31
CA LEU A 108 9.25 -4.60 -4.27
C LEU A 108 8.63 -5.67 -5.18
N PRO A 109 9.35 -6.72 -5.63
CA PRO A 109 8.73 -7.78 -6.44
C PRO A 109 7.54 -8.45 -5.76
N SER A 110 7.56 -8.62 -4.44
CA SER A 110 6.45 -9.22 -3.68
C SER A 110 5.19 -8.34 -3.71
N PHE A 111 5.33 -7.02 -3.72
CA PHE A 111 4.19 -6.10 -3.86
C PHE A 111 3.67 -6.03 -5.30
N ALA A 112 4.52 -6.34 -6.29
CA ALA A 112 4.16 -6.39 -7.71
C ALA A 112 3.54 -7.72 -8.16
N SER A 113 3.69 -8.79 -7.38
CA SER A 113 3.26 -10.15 -7.74
C SER A 113 1.73 -10.29 -7.85
N GLY A 114 0.97 -9.36 -7.27
CA GLY A 114 -0.48 -9.47 -7.12
C GLY A 114 -0.90 -10.27 -5.89
N GLU A 115 0.05 -10.73 -5.08
CA GLU A 115 -0.22 -11.27 -3.74
C GLU A 115 -0.69 -10.14 -2.80
N PRO A 116 -1.57 -10.44 -1.83
CA PRO A 116 -2.17 -9.47 -0.92
C PRO A 116 -1.17 -8.94 0.13
N MET A 117 -0.03 -8.43 -0.31
CA MET A 117 1.02 -7.92 0.55
C MET A 117 0.56 -6.68 1.30
N ILE A 118 1.07 -6.53 2.51
CA ILE A 118 0.82 -5.38 3.39
C ILE A 118 2.16 -4.87 3.90
N CYS A 119 2.25 -3.58 4.15
CA CYS A 119 3.33 -2.98 4.92
C CYS A 119 2.79 -1.89 5.83
N GLY A 120 3.52 -1.61 6.91
CA GLY A 120 3.17 -0.60 7.90
C GLY A 120 4.33 0.35 8.14
N PHE A 121 4.00 1.50 8.73
CA PHE A 121 4.98 2.50 9.13
C PHE A 121 4.91 2.66 10.65
N ALA A 122 5.90 2.11 11.36
CA ALA A 122 5.91 2.03 12.80
C ALA A 122 6.82 3.13 13.39
N THR A 123 6.23 4.29 13.67
CA THR A 123 6.96 5.42 14.28
C THR A 123 6.39 5.90 15.61
N THR A 124 5.16 5.50 15.95
CA THR A 124 4.50 5.90 17.19
C THR A 124 4.90 4.97 18.32
N GLU A 125 5.29 5.54 19.46
CA GLU A 125 5.59 4.81 20.70
C GLU A 125 4.76 5.37 21.86
N PRO A 126 4.60 4.63 22.98
CA PRO A 126 3.97 5.17 24.18
C PRO A 126 4.64 6.48 24.62
N GLY A 127 3.85 7.56 24.64
CA GLY A 127 4.34 8.90 24.99
C GLY A 127 5.01 9.70 23.85
N CYS A 128 5.19 9.10 22.66
CA CYS A 128 5.84 9.74 21.51
C CYS A 128 4.96 9.61 20.25
N GLY A 129 3.97 10.50 20.12
CA GLY A 129 3.15 10.67 18.91
C GLY A 129 3.63 11.86 18.09
N SER A 130 3.19 13.07 18.45
CA SER A 130 3.57 14.31 17.75
C SER A 130 5.06 14.65 17.87
N ALA A 131 5.74 14.15 18.91
CA ALA A 131 7.17 14.32 19.12
C ALA A 131 7.96 13.09 18.61
N MET A 132 7.86 12.82 17.30
CA MET A 132 8.53 11.68 16.67
C MET A 132 10.05 11.68 16.82
N SER A 133 10.70 12.82 17.11
CA SER A 133 12.14 12.85 17.39
C SER A 133 12.51 12.32 18.77
N SER A 134 11.54 12.03 19.63
CA SER A 134 11.73 11.56 21.01
C SER A 134 11.57 10.05 21.18
N MET A 135 11.58 9.27 20.07
CA MET A 135 11.51 7.80 20.10
C MET A 135 12.60 7.21 21.00
N ARG A 136 12.27 6.07 21.61
CA ARG A 136 13.13 5.33 22.53
C ARG A 136 13.50 3.96 22.02
N THR A 137 12.90 3.48 20.93
CA THR A 137 13.40 2.29 20.22
C THR A 137 14.83 2.56 19.77
N THR A 138 15.73 1.65 20.09
CA THR A 138 17.15 1.73 19.73
C THR A 138 17.52 0.56 18.84
N TYR A 139 18.57 0.77 18.05
CA TYR A 139 19.19 -0.24 17.20
C TYR A 139 20.69 -0.27 17.55
N GLU A 140 21.23 -1.48 17.71
CA GLU A 140 22.65 -1.74 17.93
C GLU A 140 23.09 -2.81 16.93
N GLU A 141 24.14 -2.51 16.16
CA GLU A 141 24.79 -3.48 15.29
C GLU A 141 25.67 -4.41 16.14
N VAL A 142 25.51 -5.73 15.98
CA VAL A 142 26.25 -6.73 16.76
C VAL A 142 27.08 -7.57 15.79
N GLU A 143 28.40 -7.61 15.99
CA GLU A 143 29.30 -8.45 15.19
C GLU A 143 29.05 -9.94 15.43
N GLY A 144 28.99 -10.73 14.36
CA GLY A 144 29.05 -12.20 14.43
C GLY A 144 27.70 -12.93 14.55
N LEU A 145 26.57 -12.25 14.37
CA LEU A 145 25.31 -12.94 14.09
C LEU A 145 25.35 -13.50 12.65
N PRO A 146 24.97 -14.77 12.43
CA PRO A 146 24.77 -15.28 11.08
C PRO A 146 23.74 -14.41 10.35
N ASP A 147 23.94 -14.20 9.06
CA ASP A 147 22.89 -13.67 8.19
C ASP A 147 21.64 -14.57 8.36
N PRO A 148 20.46 -14.00 8.65
CA PRO A 148 19.26 -14.78 8.94
C PRO A 148 18.77 -15.64 7.78
#